data_AF-A0AAD3DM65-F1
#
_entry.id   AF-A0AAD3DM65-F1
#
_cell.length_a   1.000
_cell.length_b   1.000
_cell.length_c   1.000
_cell.angle_alpha   90.00
_cell.angle_beta   90.00
_cell.angle_gamma   90.00
#
_symmetry.space_group_name_H-M   'P 1'
#
loop_
_entity.id
_entity.type
_entity.pdbx_description
1 polymer ?
#
loop_
_entity_poly.entity_id
_entity_poly.type
_entity_poly.pdbx_seq_one_letter_code
_entity_poly.pdbx_strand_id
1 'polypeptide(L)'
;METAINIGFACSLLREDMLQYTLSASSPRIEELERAGEKEQADVLAAEQVAKQLLKMEASLYMSGKLGGSSKAATNTTPVGRAASGASSTPPKTATTTTTSSPTSSPLPPPDPPPPPPPGPPEAALIVDGKALAYALSKDLAPAFLRVGLRCKAVLCCRVSPLQKAQVTSLVRSDGRITLAVGDGANDVGMIQRAHIGVGISGQEGMQAVMSSDFAIAQFRYLVPLLLVHGRYSYKRITRMVLFFFYKNMLFSITLFTYSAFTTFSGSYIYNDTSMTLFNVVFTSATPL
;
A
#
# COMPACT_ATOMS: atom_id res chain seq x y z
N MET A 1 -5.51 -17.07 -22.43
CA MET A 1 -4.69 -16.18 -21.59
C MET A 1 -4.59 -14.81 -22.23
N GLU A 2 -4.11 -14.73 -23.47
CA GLU A 2 -4.06 -13.56 -24.38
C GLU A 2 -5.06 -12.43 -24.12
N THR A 3 -6.37 -12.69 -24.10
CA THR A 3 -7.40 -11.65 -23.87
C THR A 3 -7.15 -10.81 -22.62
N ALA A 4 -6.72 -11.44 -21.52
CA ALA A 4 -6.41 -10.76 -20.27
C ALA A 4 -5.06 -10.01 -20.35
N ILE A 5 -4.08 -10.54 -21.11
CA ILE A 5 -2.80 -9.87 -21.36
C ILE A 5 -3.05 -8.57 -22.16
N ASN A 6 -3.87 -8.64 -23.21
CA ASN A 6 -4.25 -7.49 -24.03
C ASN A 6 -4.99 -6.42 -23.20
N ILE A 7 -5.90 -6.82 -22.30
CA ILE A 7 -6.52 -5.93 -21.31
C ILE A 7 -5.47 -5.34 -20.37
N GLY A 8 -4.51 -6.15 -19.90
CA GLY A 8 -3.39 -5.71 -19.05
C GLY A 8 -2.55 -4.60 -19.70
N PHE A 9 -2.23 -4.72 -20.98
CA PHE A 9 -1.56 -3.66 -21.74
C PHE A 9 -2.46 -2.44 -21.96
N ALA A 10 -3.72 -2.63 -22.37
CA ALA A 10 -4.67 -1.54 -22.60
C ALA A 10 -4.94 -0.70 -21.32
N CYS A 11 -4.93 -1.34 -20.14
CA CYS A 11 -5.05 -0.68 -18.84
C CYS A 11 -3.71 -0.16 -18.29
N SER A 12 -2.60 -0.25 -19.03
CA SER A 12 -1.24 0.10 -18.58
C SER A 12 -0.77 -0.63 -17.31
N LEU A 13 -1.36 -1.80 -17.02
CA LEU A 13 -0.99 -2.70 -15.92
C LEU A 13 0.23 -3.56 -16.30
N LEU A 14 0.33 -3.92 -17.58
CA LEU A 14 1.51 -4.52 -18.21
C LEU A 14 2.19 -3.49 -19.12
N ARG A 15 3.52 -3.57 -19.23
CA ARG A 15 4.34 -2.77 -20.15
C ARG A 15 5.42 -3.62 -20.79
N GLU A 16 5.94 -3.18 -21.93
CA GLU A 16 6.95 -3.94 -22.71
C GLU A 16 8.30 -4.05 -21.99
N ASP A 17 8.63 -3.12 -21.10
CA ASP A 17 9.84 -3.15 -20.26
C ASP A 17 9.75 -4.12 -19.06
N MET A 18 8.58 -4.75 -18.83
CA MET A 18 8.39 -5.66 -17.70
C MET A 18 8.85 -7.09 -17.99
N LEU A 19 9.55 -7.69 -17.02
CA LEU A 19 9.81 -9.13 -16.97
C LEU A 19 8.51 -9.89 -16.66
N GLN A 20 7.89 -10.44 -17.70
CA GLN A 20 6.65 -11.22 -17.59
C GLN A 20 6.93 -12.68 -17.23
N TYR A 21 6.38 -13.12 -16.10
CA TYR A 21 6.40 -14.50 -15.65
C TYR A 21 5.00 -15.10 -15.80
N THR A 22 4.89 -16.22 -16.53
CA THR A 22 3.61 -16.92 -16.73
C THR A 22 3.56 -18.20 -15.91
N LEU A 23 2.55 -18.33 -15.07
CA LEU A 23 2.24 -19.52 -14.28
C LEU A 23 1.07 -20.27 -14.95
N SER A 24 1.36 -21.43 -15.54
CA SER A 24 0.37 -22.26 -16.25
C SER A 24 0.50 -23.75 -15.90
N ALA A 25 -0.65 -24.39 -15.73
CA ALA A 25 -0.81 -25.83 -15.59
C ALA A 25 -1.05 -26.53 -16.95
N SER A 26 -1.13 -25.79 -18.06
CA SER A 26 -1.18 -26.39 -19.40
C SER A 26 0.20 -26.89 -19.83
N SER A 27 0.21 -28.05 -20.51
CA SER A 27 1.38 -28.68 -21.12
C SER A 27 0.87 -29.80 -22.01
N PRO A 28 1.45 -30.08 -23.20
CA PRO A 28 0.93 -31.11 -24.10
C PRO A 28 0.74 -32.47 -23.42
N ARG A 29 1.68 -32.88 -22.57
CA ARG A 29 1.62 -34.13 -21.80
C ARG A 29 0.52 -34.15 -20.73
N ILE A 30 0.16 -33.01 -20.16
CA ILE A 30 -0.96 -32.89 -19.20
C ILE A 30 -2.28 -32.96 -19.96
N GLU A 31 -2.38 -32.30 -21.12
CA GLU A 31 -3.55 -32.34 -22.00
C GLU A 31 -3.78 -33.72 -22.65
N GLU A 32 -2.71 -34.47 -22.89
CA GLU A 32 -2.76 -35.89 -23.30
C GLU A 32 -3.33 -36.78 -22.19
N LEU A 33 -2.90 -36.60 -20.93
CA LEU A 33 -3.42 -37.37 -19.79
C LEU A 33 -4.87 -36.96 -19.43
N GLU A 34 -5.23 -35.68 -19.51
CA GLU A 34 -6.62 -35.23 -19.41
C GLU A 34 -7.51 -35.88 -20.48
N ARG A 35 -6.99 -36.03 -21.71
CA ARG A 35 -7.68 -36.67 -22.84
C ARG A 35 -7.75 -38.20 -22.73
N ALA A 36 -6.75 -38.84 -22.13
CA ALA A 36 -6.75 -40.26 -21.80
C ALA A 36 -7.67 -40.60 -20.61
N GLY A 37 -8.08 -39.59 -19.82
CA GLY A 37 -8.92 -39.75 -18.63
C GLY A 37 -8.12 -39.98 -17.35
N GLU A 38 -6.78 -39.98 -17.41
CA GLU A 38 -5.86 -40.22 -16.29
C GLU A 38 -5.68 -38.98 -15.40
N LYS A 39 -6.81 -38.45 -14.90
CA LYS A 39 -6.91 -37.16 -14.18
C LYS A 39 -5.95 -37.06 -13.00
N GLU A 40 -5.81 -38.10 -12.20
CA GLU A 40 -4.93 -38.10 -11.02
C GLU A 40 -3.45 -37.89 -11.40
N GLN A 41 -2.99 -38.50 -12.50
CA GLN A 41 -1.65 -38.28 -13.02
C GLN A 41 -1.49 -36.88 -13.65
N ALA A 42 -2.52 -36.40 -14.36
CA ALA A 42 -2.53 -35.04 -14.91
C ALA A 42 -2.44 -33.98 -13.79
N ASP A 43 -3.20 -34.14 -12.71
CA ASP A 43 -3.26 -33.21 -11.58
C ASP A 43 -1.94 -33.22 -10.78
N VAL A 44 -1.33 -34.39 -10.55
CA VAL A 44 0.00 -34.50 -9.91
C VAL A 44 1.08 -33.81 -10.75
N LEU A 45 1.12 -34.03 -12.07
CA LEU A 45 2.08 -33.38 -12.95
C LEU A 45 1.83 -31.88 -13.09
N ALA A 46 0.57 -31.43 -13.07
CA ALA A 46 0.22 -30.02 -13.04
C ALA A 46 0.69 -29.32 -11.75
N ALA A 47 0.48 -29.95 -10.59
CA ALA A 47 0.97 -29.45 -9.31
C ALA A 47 2.51 -29.36 -9.28
N GLU A 48 3.21 -30.40 -9.76
CA GLU A 48 4.67 -30.42 -9.80
C GLU A 48 5.23 -29.38 -10.81
N GLN A 49 4.58 -29.19 -11.96
CA GLN A 49 4.91 -28.14 -12.93
C GLN A 49 4.76 -26.74 -12.31
N VAL A 50 3.65 -26.46 -11.61
CA VAL A 50 3.40 -25.18 -10.95
C VAL A 50 4.43 -24.93 -9.83
N ALA A 51 4.79 -25.95 -9.04
CA ALA A 51 5.83 -25.86 -8.02
C ALA A 51 7.20 -25.51 -8.62
N LYS A 52 7.61 -26.20 -9.69
CA LYS A 52 8.87 -25.94 -10.43
C LYS A 52 8.89 -24.54 -11.05
N GLN A 53 7.77 -24.08 -11.59
CA GLN A 53 7.63 -22.71 -12.11
C GLN A 53 7.80 -21.66 -11.01
N LEU A 54 7.09 -21.80 -9.87
CA LEU A 54 7.19 -20.86 -8.73
C LEU A 54 8.62 -20.77 -8.16
N LEU A 55 9.30 -21.90 -7.97
CA LEU A 55 10.68 -21.92 -7.48
C LEU A 55 11.65 -21.21 -8.45
N LYS A 56 11.48 -21.42 -9.76
CA LYS A 56 12.27 -20.72 -10.79
C LYS A 56 12.00 -19.21 -10.80
N MET A 57 10.74 -18.80 -10.64
CA MET A 57 10.35 -17.38 -10.53
C MET A 57 10.96 -16.73 -9.28
N GLU A 58 10.87 -17.37 -8.11
CA GLU A 58 11.42 -16.86 -6.86
C GLU A 58 12.95 -16.70 -6.92
N ALA A 59 13.67 -17.69 -7.47
CA ALA A 59 15.11 -17.60 -7.67
C ALA A 59 15.50 -16.47 -8.64
N SER A 60 14.78 -16.31 -9.75
CA SER A 60 15.01 -15.25 -10.74
C SER A 60 14.80 -13.86 -10.12
N LEU A 61 13.67 -13.65 -9.41
CA LEU A 61 13.36 -12.41 -8.71
C LEU A 61 14.33 -12.11 -7.56
N TYR A 62 14.91 -13.12 -6.91
CA TYR A 62 15.96 -12.94 -5.92
C TYR A 62 17.27 -12.43 -6.54
N MET A 63 17.69 -12.99 -7.67
CA MET A 63 18.91 -12.55 -8.38
C MET A 63 18.77 -11.10 -8.90
N SER A 64 17.66 -10.77 -9.56
CA SER A 64 17.40 -9.40 -10.04
C SER A 64 17.36 -8.37 -8.90
N GLY A 65 16.76 -8.73 -7.77
CA GLY A 65 16.74 -7.87 -6.57
C GLY A 65 18.13 -7.63 -5.97
N LYS A 66 19.06 -8.60 -6.09
CA LYS A 66 20.43 -8.47 -5.57
C LYS A 66 21.29 -7.55 -6.44
N LEU A 67 21.10 -7.57 -7.76
CA LEU A 67 21.78 -6.67 -8.70
C LEU A 67 21.37 -5.20 -8.50
N GLY A 68 20.08 -4.94 -8.24
CA GLY A 68 19.59 -3.59 -7.91
C GLY A 68 20.02 -3.04 -6.54
N GLY A 69 20.60 -3.86 -5.66
CA GLY A 69 20.93 -3.49 -4.29
C GLY A 69 22.36 -2.95 -4.05
N SER A 70 23.26 -3.04 -5.03
CA SER A 70 24.71 -2.92 -4.78
C SER A 70 25.28 -1.50 -4.64
N SER A 71 24.45 -0.46 -4.56
CA SER A 71 24.88 0.95 -4.52
C SER A 71 24.56 1.69 -3.21
N LYS A 72 24.61 1.00 -2.07
CA LYS A 72 24.72 1.62 -0.72
C LYS A 72 25.65 0.86 0.20
N ALA A 73 26.95 1.03 0.00
CA ALA A 73 27.99 0.67 0.96
C ALA A 73 29.02 1.82 1.05
N ALA A 74 29.68 1.93 2.21
CA ALA A 74 30.72 2.92 2.54
C ALA A 74 30.35 4.41 2.45
N THR A 75 29.97 5.00 3.59
CA THR A 75 30.71 6.16 4.13
C THR A 75 30.50 6.34 5.64
N ASN A 76 31.63 6.31 6.35
CA ASN A 76 31.89 6.33 7.79
C ASN A 76 30.92 7.06 8.73
N THR A 77 30.57 6.37 9.83
CA THR A 77 30.15 6.97 11.11
C THR A 77 31.32 7.59 11.87
N THR A 78 31.24 8.88 12.20
CA THR A 78 31.89 9.48 13.39
C THR A 78 31.14 10.77 13.79
N PRO A 79 31.14 11.19 15.07
CA PRO A 79 30.21 12.21 15.58
C PRO A 79 30.73 13.65 15.48
N VAL A 80 29.81 14.63 15.44
CA VAL A 80 30.13 16.06 15.53
C VAL A 80 29.93 16.55 16.96
N GLY A 81 30.97 17.15 17.55
CA GLY A 81 30.95 17.77 18.87
C GLY A 81 31.24 19.27 18.83
N ARG A 82 30.22 20.06 19.20
CA ARG A 82 30.26 21.30 20.03
C ARG A 82 31.26 22.45 19.72
N ALA A 83 30.74 23.68 19.81
CA ALA A 83 31.42 24.99 19.96
C ALA A 83 32.09 25.63 18.73
N ALA A 84 32.31 26.96 18.64
CA ALA A 84 31.61 28.14 19.21
C ALA A 84 32.17 29.46 18.60
N SER A 85 31.40 30.57 18.70
CA SER A 85 31.78 31.99 18.39
C SER A 85 32.15 32.33 16.92
N GLY A 86 31.99 33.57 16.43
CA GLY A 86 31.37 34.78 16.99
C GLY A 86 31.42 36.00 16.03
N ALA A 87 30.77 37.11 16.41
CA ALA A 87 31.03 38.56 16.16
C ALA A 87 31.90 39.04 14.95
N SER A 88 31.71 40.22 14.31
CA SER A 88 30.72 41.34 14.40
C SER A 88 31.03 42.43 13.31
N SER A 89 30.17 43.47 13.21
CA SER A 89 30.43 44.84 12.67
C SER A 89 30.37 45.14 11.15
N THR A 90 30.28 46.44 10.82
CA THR A 90 29.81 47.04 9.54
C THR A 90 30.52 48.40 9.22
N PRO A 91 29.91 49.38 8.49
CA PRO A 91 29.99 49.74 7.05
C PRO A 91 31.03 50.88 6.80
N PRO A 92 30.85 52.08 6.17
CA PRO A 92 29.91 52.62 5.14
C PRO A 92 30.54 53.52 4.01
N LYS A 93 29.67 54.12 3.16
CA LYS A 93 29.89 55.22 2.14
C LYS A 93 30.44 54.79 0.76
N THR A 94 30.16 55.46 -0.37
CA THR A 94 29.61 56.83 -0.66
C THR A 94 28.55 56.80 -1.79
N ALA A 95 27.79 57.88 -2.03
CA ALA A 95 26.68 57.97 -3.00
C ALA A 95 26.99 58.84 -4.25
N THR A 96 26.14 58.81 -5.31
CA THR A 96 25.74 59.97 -6.19
C THR A 96 24.69 59.59 -7.27
N THR A 97 23.51 60.22 -7.20
CA THR A 97 22.66 60.84 -8.26
C THR A 97 22.40 60.21 -9.65
N THR A 98 21.14 59.78 -9.86
CA THR A 98 20.23 59.99 -11.02
C THR A 98 20.64 59.65 -12.48
N THR A 99 19.88 58.75 -13.12
CA THR A 99 19.09 59.04 -14.35
C THR A 99 18.06 57.93 -14.67
N THR A 100 17.00 58.29 -15.39
CA THR A 100 15.92 57.38 -15.82
C THR A 100 16.19 56.75 -17.19
N SER A 101 16.20 55.42 -17.27
CA SER A 101 15.86 54.68 -18.51
C SER A 101 15.51 53.22 -18.19
N SER A 102 14.46 52.69 -18.82
CA SER A 102 13.99 51.31 -18.64
C SER A 102 14.48 50.39 -19.78
N PRO A 103 15.32 49.37 -19.52
CA PRO A 103 15.58 48.31 -20.47
C PRO A 103 14.52 47.21 -20.37
N THR A 104 13.89 46.87 -21.48
CA THR A 104 12.85 45.82 -21.55
C THR A 104 13.46 44.44 -21.30
N SER A 105 13.16 43.81 -20.15
CA SER A 105 13.56 42.43 -19.87
C SER A 105 12.69 41.45 -20.67
N SER A 106 13.26 40.82 -21.69
CA SER A 106 12.66 39.64 -22.31
C SER A 106 12.58 38.49 -21.29
N PRO A 107 11.54 37.62 -21.36
CA PRO A 107 11.46 36.47 -20.48
C PRO A 107 12.63 35.51 -20.69
N LEU A 108 13.24 35.04 -19.60
CA LEU A 108 14.10 33.86 -19.63
C LEU A 108 13.27 32.64 -20.11
N PRO A 109 13.85 31.72 -20.90
CA PRO A 109 13.19 30.46 -21.20
C PRO A 109 12.93 29.68 -19.90
N PRO A 110 11.88 28.83 -19.85
CA PRO A 110 11.65 27.97 -18.71
C PRO A 110 12.87 27.05 -18.50
N PRO A 111 13.24 26.72 -17.25
CA PRO A 111 14.30 25.75 -17.00
C PRO A 111 13.90 24.39 -17.57
N ASP A 112 14.85 23.70 -18.21
CA ASP A 112 14.62 22.38 -18.78
C ASP A 112 14.07 21.40 -17.73
N PRO A 113 13.16 20.48 -18.12
CA PRO A 113 12.67 19.46 -17.22
C PRO A 113 13.85 18.62 -16.70
N PRO A 114 13.88 18.28 -15.40
CA PRO A 114 14.96 17.47 -14.85
C PRO A 114 15.05 16.13 -15.60
N PRO A 115 16.27 15.63 -15.86
CA PRO A 115 16.45 14.39 -16.61
C PRO A 115 15.70 13.24 -15.91
N PRO A 116 15.13 12.28 -16.67
CA PRO A 116 14.40 11.18 -16.08
C PRO A 116 15.30 10.41 -15.09
N PRO A 117 14.76 9.93 -13.97
CA PRO A 117 15.53 9.17 -13.01
C PRO A 117 16.14 7.92 -13.70
N PRO A 118 17.35 7.48 -13.29
CA PRO A 118 17.98 6.33 -13.89
C PRO A 118 17.06 5.10 -13.82
N PRO A 119 17.03 4.25 -14.85
CA PRO A 119 16.14 3.10 -14.89
C PRO A 119 16.38 2.22 -13.66
N GLY A 120 15.28 1.92 -12.95
CA GLY A 120 15.30 1.04 -11.79
C GLY A 120 15.60 -0.42 -12.17
N PRO A 121 15.69 -1.33 -11.18
CA PRO A 121 15.68 -2.76 -11.46
C PRO A 121 14.42 -3.12 -12.27
N PRO A 122 14.51 -4.04 -13.24
CA PRO A 122 13.42 -4.32 -14.18
C PRO A 122 12.16 -4.76 -13.43
N GLU A 123 11.04 -4.06 -13.65
CA GLU A 123 9.78 -4.38 -12.99
C GLU A 123 9.24 -5.73 -13.50
N ALA A 124 8.73 -6.56 -12.59
CA ALA A 124 8.21 -7.88 -12.94
C ALA A 124 6.69 -7.93 -12.91
N ALA A 125 6.07 -8.69 -13.82
CA ALA A 125 4.64 -8.98 -13.81
C ALA A 125 4.40 -10.50 -13.74
N LEU A 126 3.38 -10.93 -12.99
CA LEU A 126 2.99 -12.33 -12.87
C LEU A 126 1.62 -12.55 -13.52
N ILE A 127 1.55 -13.43 -14.51
CA ILE A 127 0.32 -13.80 -15.23
C ILE A 127 -0.03 -15.24 -14.83
N VAL A 128 -1.25 -15.48 -14.35
CA VAL A 128 -1.67 -16.77 -13.76
C VAL A 128 -2.94 -17.27 -14.42
N ASP A 129 -2.99 -18.52 -14.84
CA ASP A 129 -4.26 -19.16 -15.28
C ASP A 129 -5.06 -19.76 -14.11
N GLY A 130 -6.39 -19.79 -14.24
CA GLY A 130 -7.31 -20.37 -13.24
C GLY A 130 -7.02 -21.84 -12.88
N LYS A 131 -6.55 -22.68 -13.81
CA LYS A 131 -6.06 -24.03 -13.47
C LYS A 131 -4.82 -23.97 -12.58
N ALA A 132 -3.82 -23.17 -12.97
CA ALA A 132 -2.57 -23.02 -12.22
C ALA A 132 -2.78 -22.42 -10.82
N LEU A 133 -3.72 -21.49 -10.70
CA LEU A 133 -4.04 -20.83 -9.44
C LEU A 133 -4.61 -21.80 -8.40
N ALA A 134 -5.35 -22.85 -8.81
CA ALA A 134 -5.84 -23.87 -7.89
C ALA A 134 -4.67 -24.58 -7.17
N TYR A 135 -3.63 -24.96 -7.94
CA TYR A 135 -2.40 -25.55 -7.40
C TYR A 135 -1.57 -24.55 -6.60
N ALA A 136 -1.43 -23.31 -7.08
CA ALA A 136 -0.68 -22.26 -6.40
C ALA A 136 -1.31 -21.81 -5.06
N LEU A 137 -2.61 -22.05 -4.86
CA LEU A 137 -3.34 -21.81 -3.60
C LEU A 137 -3.35 -23.02 -2.65
N SER A 138 -2.69 -24.14 -3.01
CA SER A 138 -2.46 -25.25 -2.07
C SER A 138 -1.65 -24.81 -0.85
N LYS A 139 -1.79 -25.51 0.29
CA LYS A 139 -1.16 -25.11 1.56
C LYS A 139 0.36 -24.94 1.45
N ASP A 140 1.00 -25.78 0.64
CA ASP A 140 2.47 -25.85 0.52
C ASP A 140 3.02 -24.82 -0.48
N LEU A 141 2.26 -24.50 -1.55
CA LEU A 141 2.67 -23.55 -2.58
C LEU A 141 2.19 -22.12 -2.33
N ALA A 142 1.11 -21.91 -1.58
CA ALA A 142 0.56 -20.58 -1.28
C ALA A 142 1.59 -19.60 -0.68
N PRO A 143 2.49 -20.00 0.25
CA PRO A 143 3.54 -19.12 0.73
C PRO A 143 4.55 -18.72 -0.36
N ALA A 144 4.88 -19.62 -1.30
CA ALA A 144 5.78 -19.31 -2.42
C ALA A 144 5.10 -18.41 -3.46
N PHE A 145 3.84 -18.72 -3.81
CA PHE A 145 3.01 -17.88 -4.68
C PHE A 145 2.88 -16.45 -4.14
N LEU A 146 2.62 -16.30 -2.83
CA LEU A 146 2.58 -14.99 -2.15
C LEU A 146 3.94 -14.27 -2.23
N ARG A 147 5.06 -14.93 -1.94
CA ARG A 147 6.41 -14.31 -2.02
C ARG A 147 6.79 -13.88 -3.45
N VAL A 148 6.37 -14.61 -4.48
CA VAL A 148 6.55 -14.22 -5.89
C VAL A 148 5.64 -13.02 -6.21
N GLY A 149 4.34 -13.11 -5.92
CA GLY A 149 3.37 -12.05 -6.22
C GLY A 149 3.69 -10.72 -5.55
N LEU A 150 4.17 -10.73 -4.30
CA LEU A 150 4.59 -9.52 -3.55
C LEU A 150 5.88 -8.88 -4.06
N ARG A 151 6.63 -9.54 -4.96
CA ARG A 151 7.81 -8.97 -5.65
C ARG A 151 7.48 -8.47 -7.05
N CYS A 152 6.33 -8.84 -7.60
CA CYS A 152 5.85 -8.33 -8.88
C CYS A 152 5.18 -6.97 -8.70
N LYS A 153 5.36 -6.09 -9.69
CA LYS A 153 4.69 -4.79 -9.80
C LYS A 153 3.21 -4.94 -10.11
N ALA A 154 2.87 -5.97 -10.88
CA ALA A 154 1.52 -6.33 -11.30
C ALA A 154 1.31 -7.85 -11.21
N VAL A 155 0.09 -8.27 -10.85
CA VAL A 155 -0.34 -9.68 -10.87
C VAL A 155 -1.69 -9.76 -11.58
N LEU A 156 -1.79 -10.65 -12.56
CA LEU A 156 -2.95 -10.81 -13.44
C LEU A 156 -3.46 -12.26 -13.39
N CYS A 157 -4.55 -12.47 -12.64
CA CYS A 157 -5.19 -13.79 -12.52
C CYS A 157 -6.31 -13.93 -13.56
N CYS A 158 -6.16 -14.88 -14.49
CA CYS A 158 -7.01 -15.10 -15.65
C CYS A 158 -7.99 -16.26 -15.40
N ARG A 159 -9.24 -16.16 -15.92
CA ARG A 159 -10.24 -17.25 -15.88
C ARG A 159 -10.48 -17.84 -14.47
N VAL A 160 -10.42 -17.01 -13.43
CA VAL A 160 -10.57 -17.42 -12.04
C VAL A 160 -12.04 -17.55 -11.62
N SER A 161 -12.33 -18.52 -10.75
CA SER A 161 -13.65 -18.67 -10.13
C SER A 161 -13.88 -17.64 -8.99
N PRO A 162 -15.14 -17.36 -8.61
CA PRO A 162 -15.45 -16.53 -7.44
C PRO A 162 -14.76 -16.99 -6.15
N LEU A 163 -14.63 -18.31 -5.96
CA LEU A 163 -13.93 -18.91 -4.82
C LEU A 163 -12.41 -18.64 -4.88
N GLN A 164 -11.80 -18.68 -6.06
CA GLN A 164 -10.39 -18.36 -6.23
C GLN A 164 -10.07 -16.89 -5.99
N LYS A 165 -10.93 -15.96 -6.49
CA LYS A 165 -10.83 -14.52 -6.17
C LYS A 165 -10.81 -14.31 -4.65
N ALA A 166 -11.75 -14.96 -3.96
CA ALA A 166 -11.88 -14.95 -2.51
C ALA A 166 -10.63 -15.52 -1.79
N GLN A 167 -10.09 -16.65 -2.24
CA GLN A 167 -8.90 -17.29 -1.67
C GLN A 167 -7.64 -16.43 -1.83
N VAL A 168 -7.41 -15.80 -2.99
CA VAL A 168 -6.28 -14.87 -3.22
C VAL A 168 -6.33 -13.70 -2.24
N THR A 169 -7.50 -13.06 -2.08
CA THR A 169 -7.66 -11.95 -1.12
C THR A 169 -7.44 -12.40 0.32
N SER A 170 -7.84 -13.62 0.68
CA SER A 170 -7.58 -14.21 1.99
C SER A 170 -6.08 -14.44 2.24
N LEU A 171 -5.35 -14.90 1.23
CA LEU A 171 -3.91 -15.16 1.30
C LEU A 171 -3.11 -13.86 1.48
N VAL A 172 -3.39 -12.82 0.68
CA VAL A 172 -2.75 -11.50 0.83
C VAL A 172 -3.14 -10.84 2.16
N ARG A 173 -4.36 -11.07 2.66
CA ARG A 173 -4.77 -10.64 4.01
C ARG A 173 -3.97 -11.33 5.12
N SER A 174 -3.66 -12.63 4.98
CA SER A 174 -2.86 -13.36 5.97
C SER A 174 -1.38 -12.93 6.04
N ASP A 175 -0.87 -12.19 5.05
CA ASP A 175 0.44 -11.51 5.10
C ASP A 175 0.47 -10.32 6.09
N GLY A 176 -0.67 -9.95 6.69
CA GLY A 176 -0.81 -8.77 7.55
C GLY A 176 -0.96 -7.46 6.78
N ARG A 177 -1.14 -7.51 5.45
CA ARG A 177 -1.38 -6.32 4.61
C ARG A 177 -2.84 -5.90 4.66
N ILE A 178 -3.07 -4.58 4.73
CA ILE A 178 -4.40 -4.01 4.49
C ILE A 178 -4.75 -4.25 3.02
N THR A 179 -5.87 -4.93 2.80
CA THR A 179 -6.37 -5.33 1.48
C THR A 179 -7.65 -4.57 1.17
N LEU A 180 -7.74 -4.03 -0.04
CA LEU A 180 -8.96 -3.45 -0.58
C LEU A 180 -9.39 -4.26 -1.80
N ALA A 181 -10.66 -4.64 -1.85
CA ALA A 181 -11.25 -5.33 -3.00
C ALA A 181 -12.33 -4.47 -3.63
N VAL A 182 -12.38 -4.45 -4.96
CA VAL A 182 -13.39 -3.74 -5.76
C VAL A 182 -14.12 -4.74 -6.64
N GLY A 183 -15.44 -4.63 -6.75
CA GLY A 183 -16.23 -5.46 -7.66
C GLY A 183 -17.61 -4.87 -7.94
N ASP A 184 -18.26 -5.35 -8.98
CA ASP A 184 -19.57 -4.94 -9.49
C ASP A 184 -20.59 -6.09 -9.44
N GLY A 185 -20.21 -7.28 -9.89
CA GLY A 185 -21.07 -8.46 -9.96
C GLY A 185 -21.12 -9.33 -8.71
N ALA A 186 -22.10 -10.24 -8.67
CA ALA A 186 -22.24 -11.26 -7.61
C ALA A 186 -20.99 -12.16 -7.47
N ASN A 187 -20.20 -12.32 -8.54
CA ASN A 187 -18.95 -13.08 -8.57
C ASN A 187 -17.85 -12.52 -7.65
N ASP A 188 -17.98 -11.27 -7.20
CA ASP A 188 -16.96 -10.56 -6.43
C ASP A 188 -17.34 -10.35 -4.96
N VAL A 189 -18.58 -10.66 -4.58
CA VAL A 189 -19.08 -10.62 -3.19
C VAL A 189 -18.13 -11.36 -2.23
N GLY A 190 -17.72 -12.59 -2.59
CA GLY A 190 -16.81 -13.41 -1.77
C GLY A 190 -15.37 -12.87 -1.69
N MET A 191 -14.98 -11.98 -2.61
CA MET A 191 -13.69 -11.28 -2.62
C MET A 191 -13.78 -10.00 -1.77
N ILE A 192 -14.84 -9.20 -1.97
CA ILE A 192 -15.19 -8.00 -1.22
C ILE A 192 -15.25 -8.31 0.29
N GLN A 193 -16.04 -9.30 0.70
CA GLN A 193 -16.23 -9.69 2.10
C GLN A 193 -14.98 -10.25 2.80
N ARG A 194 -13.91 -10.59 2.06
CA ARG A 194 -12.64 -11.08 2.65
C ARG A 194 -11.57 -10.00 2.77
N ALA A 195 -11.72 -8.89 2.04
CA ALA A 195 -10.83 -7.73 2.15
C ALA A 195 -10.95 -7.06 3.52
N HIS A 196 -10.00 -6.16 3.84
CA HIS A 196 -10.14 -5.25 4.98
C HIS A 196 -11.06 -4.07 4.65
N ILE A 197 -11.21 -3.74 3.36
CA ILE A 197 -12.13 -2.73 2.83
C ILE A 197 -12.76 -3.29 1.55
N GLY A 198 -14.08 -3.45 1.54
CA GLY A 198 -14.86 -3.81 0.37
C GLY A 198 -15.45 -2.58 -0.32
N VAL A 199 -15.29 -2.48 -1.65
CA VAL A 199 -15.86 -1.39 -2.47
C VAL A 199 -16.74 -1.98 -3.58
N GLY A 200 -18.04 -1.71 -3.52
CA GLY A 200 -19.01 -2.13 -4.52
C GLY A 200 -19.20 -1.04 -5.58
N ILE A 201 -19.16 -1.43 -6.86
CA ILE A 201 -19.52 -0.55 -7.98
C ILE A 201 -20.98 -0.75 -8.34
N SER A 202 -21.76 0.33 -8.44
CA SER A 202 -23.17 0.27 -8.85
C SER A 202 -23.31 0.02 -10.36
N GLY A 203 -23.27 -1.26 -10.76
CA GLY A 203 -23.49 -1.71 -12.14
C GLY A 203 -24.96 -1.93 -12.50
N GLN A 204 -25.23 -2.14 -13.79
CA GLN A 204 -26.55 -2.58 -14.30
C GLN A 204 -26.81 -4.07 -14.05
N GLU A 205 -25.76 -4.87 -13.79
CA GLU A 205 -25.87 -6.32 -13.56
C GLU A 205 -26.44 -6.70 -12.18
N GLY A 206 -26.61 -5.72 -11.29
CA GLY A 206 -27.30 -5.89 -10.01
C GLY A 206 -26.60 -5.18 -8.84
N MET A 207 -27.26 -5.17 -7.69
CA MET A 207 -26.77 -4.48 -6.48
C MET A 207 -25.97 -5.39 -5.52
N GLN A 208 -25.63 -6.62 -5.92
CA GLN A 208 -25.07 -7.63 -5.00
C GLN A 208 -23.69 -7.25 -4.44
N ALA A 209 -22.78 -6.72 -5.27
CA ALA A 209 -21.49 -6.21 -4.78
C ALA A 209 -21.66 -4.98 -3.89
N VAL A 210 -22.57 -4.06 -4.25
CA VAL A 210 -22.89 -2.86 -3.48
C VAL A 210 -23.41 -3.21 -2.08
N MET A 211 -24.41 -4.09 -1.99
CA MET A 211 -25.04 -4.50 -0.73
C MET A 211 -24.14 -5.36 0.18
N SER A 212 -22.97 -5.79 -0.30
CA SER A 212 -22.00 -6.59 0.45
C SER A 212 -20.65 -5.86 0.68
N SER A 213 -20.62 -4.55 0.42
CA SER A 213 -19.43 -3.70 0.51
C SER A 213 -19.53 -2.62 1.59
N ASP A 214 -18.39 -2.15 2.10
CA ASP A 214 -18.32 -1.04 3.05
C ASP A 214 -18.58 0.32 2.38
N PHE A 215 -18.21 0.44 1.09
CA PHE A 215 -18.37 1.66 0.30
C PHE A 215 -18.97 1.38 -1.08
N ALA A 216 -20.10 2.03 -1.38
CA ALA A 216 -20.70 2.04 -2.71
C ALA A 216 -20.17 3.20 -3.56
N ILE A 217 -19.74 2.95 -4.80
CA ILE A 217 -19.37 4.00 -5.76
C ILE A 217 -20.04 3.76 -7.12
N ALA A 218 -20.51 4.82 -7.78
CA ALA A 218 -21.19 4.68 -9.07
C ALA A 218 -20.25 4.31 -10.24
N GLN A 219 -18.96 4.63 -10.15
CA GLN A 219 -17.95 4.39 -11.20
C GLN A 219 -16.55 4.27 -10.60
N PHE A 220 -15.69 3.43 -11.19
CA PHE A 220 -14.31 3.19 -10.72
C PHE A 220 -13.48 4.48 -10.57
N ARG A 221 -13.74 5.52 -11.38
CA ARG A 221 -13.05 6.83 -11.28
C ARG A 221 -13.13 7.46 -9.88
N TYR A 222 -14.18 7.15 -9.11
CA TYR A 222 -14.38 7.70 -7.76
C TYR A 222 -13.58 6.99 -6.67
N LEU A 223 -12.94 5.85 -6.98
CA LEU A 223 -12.01 5.19 -6.06
C LEU A 223 -10.79 6.08 -5.73
N VAL A 224 -10.31 6.87 -6.70
CA VAL A 224 -9.16 7.77 -6.52
C VAL A 224 -9.42 8.85 -5.45
N PRO A 225 -10.48 9.68 -5.52
CA PRO A 225 -10.81 10.62 -4.46
C PRO A 225 -11.27 9.95 -3.16
N LEU A 226 -11.89 8.77 -3.21
CA LEU A 226 -12.22 8.00 -1.99
C LEU A 226 -10.95 7.67 -1.19
N LEU A 227 -9.90 7.16 -1.84
CA LEU A 227 -8.67 6.77 -1.15
C LEU A 227 -7.74 7.95 -0.86
N LEU A 228 -7.42 8.77 -1.86
CA LEU A 228 -6.38 9.79 -1.75
C LEU A 228 -6.82 11.06 -0.99
N VAL A 229 -8.13 11.37 -0.99
CA VAL A 229 -8.68 12.50 -0.22
C VAL A 229 -9.33 11.98 1.06
N HIS A 230 -10.41 11.20 0.97
CA HIS A 230 -11.22 10.83 2.14
C HIS A 230 -10.48 9.87 3.08
N GLY A 231 -9.84 8.83 2.54
CA GLY A 231 -9.00 7.91 3.33
C GLY A 231 -7.84 8.64 4.02
N ARG A 232 -7.09 9.47 3.29
CA ARG A 232 -5.98 10.28 3.85
C ARG A 232 -6.43 11.29 4.90
N TYR A 233 -7.60 11.90 4.75
CA TYR A 233 -8.16 12.83 5.74
C TYR A 233 -8.70 12.09 6.98
N SER A 234 -9.43 10.99 6.79
CA SER A 234 -9.94 10.15 7.88
C SER A 234 -8.78 9.62 8.75
N TYR A 235 -7.77 9.02 8.13
CA TYR A 235 -6.56 8.55 8.81
C TYR A 235 -5.87 9.67 9.62
N LYS A 236 -5.70 10.86 9.04
CA LYS A 236 -5.08 12.01 9.75
C LYS A 236 -5.95 12.53 10.90
N ARG A 237 -7.28 12.54 10.77
CA ARG A 237 -8.20 12.99 11.83
C ARG A 237 -8.19 11.99 12.99
N ILE A 238 -8.43 10.71 12.72
CA ILE A 238 -8.44 9.65 13.73
C ILE A 238 -7.09 9.56 14.46
N THR A 239 -5.96 9.62 13.74
CA THR A 239 -4.63 9.60 14.37
C THR A 239 -4.43 10.78 15.33
N ARG A 240 -4.87 11.99 14.96
CA ARG A 240 -4.79 13.19 15.82
C ARG A 240 -5.74 13.10 17.02
N MET A 241 -6.98 12.68 16.80
CA MET A 241 -7.99 12.45 17.84
C MET A 241 -7.46 11.47 18.91
N VAL A 242 -6.94 10.31 18.49
CA VAL A 242 -6.43 9.28 19.40
C VAL A 242 -5.21 9.77 20.18
N LEU A 243 -4.24 10.41 19.51
CA LEU A 243 -3.06 10.98 20.19
C LEU A 243 -3.44 12.09 21.18
N PHE A 244 -4.39 12.96 20.82
CA PHE A 244 -4.90 14.00 21.73
C PHE A 244 -5.67 13.40 22.91
N PHE A 245 -6.44 12.34 22.69
CA PHE A 245 -7.17 11.63 23.75
C PHE A 245 -6.21 11.00 24.78
N PHE A 246 -5.12 10.37 24.34
CA PHE A 246 -4.09 9.89 25.27
C PHE A 246 -3.38 11.06 25.96
N TYR A 247 -2.97 12.10 25.22
CA TYR A 247 -2.30 13.28 25.77
C TYR A 247 -3.11 13.96 26.90
N LYS A 248 -4.40 14.25 26.67
CA LYS A 248 -5.25 14.95 27.65
C LYS A 248 -5.48 14.12 28.93
N ASN A 249 -5.64 12.80 28.79
CA ASN A 249 -5.82 11.90 29.93
C ASN A 249 -4.51 11.74 30.71
N MET A 250 -3.37 11.55 30.03
CA MET A 250 -2.08 11.46 30.72
C MET A 250 -1.73 12.75 31.46
N LEU A 251 -1.97 13.93 30.87
CA LEU A 251 -1.72 15.21 31.54
C LEU A 251 -2.57 15.38 32.82
N PHE A 252 -3.86 15.00 32.77
CA PHE A 252 -4.74 15.01 33.94
C PHE A 252 -4.27 14.03 35.02
N SER A 253 -3.96 12.78 34.66
CA SER A 253 -3.44 11.77 35.59
C SER A 253 -2.09 12.14 36.20
N ILE A 254 -1.16 12.71 35.43
CA ILE A 254 0.14 13.20 35.92
C ILE A 254 -0.06 14.35 36.91
N THR A 255 -1.02 15.24 36.68
CA THR A 255 -1.34 16.34 37.61
C THR A 255 -1.85 15.80 38.95
N LEU A 256 -2.77 14.83 38.93
CA LEU A 256 -3.27 14.16 40.14
C LEU A 256 -2.17 13.39 40.88
N PHE A 257 -1.34 12.63 40.16
CA PHE A 257 -0.21 11.89 40.74
C PHE A 257 0.81 12.83 41.41
N THR A 258 1.15 13.93 40.74
CA THR A 258 2.11 14.93 41.25
C THR A 258 1.57 15.63 42.50
N TYR A 259 0.28 15.99 42.52
CA TYR A 259 -0.36 16.54 43.71
C TYR A 259 -0.36 15.54 44.87
N SER A 260 -0.72 14.28 44.61
CA SER A 260 -0.71 13.21 45.62
C SER A 260 0.69 12.98 46.20
N ALA A 261 1.74 13.06 45.38
CA ALA A 261 3.12 13.01 45.86
C ALA A 261 3.47 14.20 46.78
N PHE A 262 3.04 15.43 46.43
CA PHE A 262 3.22 16.60 47.31
C PHE A 262 2.46 16.49 48.63
N THR A 263 1.31 15.81 48.68
CA THR A 263 0.57 15.55 49.93
C THR A 263 0.96 14.24 50.63
N THR A 264 2.11 13.66 50.28
CA THR A 264 2.64 12.40 50.86
C THR A 264 1.64 11.23 50.77
N PHE A 265 0.93 11.15 49.64
CA PHE A 265 -0.07 10.13 49.31
C PHE A 265 -1.25 10.04 50.31
N SER A 266 -1.61 11.15 50.95
CA SER A 266 -2.71 11.26 51.93
C SER A 266 -4.13 10.94 51.41
N GLY A 267 -4.30 10.72 50.10
CA GLY A 267 -5.60 10.52 49.47
C GLY A 267 -6.41 11.81 49.20
N SER A 268 -5.88 12.99 49.53
CA SER A 268 -6.53 14.27 49.24
C SER A 268 -6.57 14.59 47.74
N TYR A 269 -7.71 15.04 47.23
CA TYR A 269 -7.90 15.45 45.83
C TYR A 269 -7.72 16.96 45.63
N ILE A 270 -7.15 17.37 44.50
CA ILE A 270 -7.02 18.79 44.07
C ILE A 270 -8.27 19.32 43.32
N TYR A 271 -9.10 18.42 42.80
CA TYR A 271 -10.31 18.75 42.05
C TYR A 271 -11.53 18.09 42.72
N ASN A 272 -12.66 18.79 42.71
CA ASN A 272 -13.94 18.25 43.19
C ASN A 272 -14.43 17.11 42.28
N ASP A 273 -15.19 16.15 42.83
CA ASP A 273 -15.67 14.96 42.12
C ASP A 273 -16.44 15.30 40.83
N THR A 274 -17.27 16.34 40.87
CA THR A 274 -17.98 16.90 39.72
C THR A 274 -17.01 17.34 38.63
N SER A 275 -15.93 18.04 38.99
CA SER A 275 -14.91 18.51 38.04
C SER A 275 -14.11 17.35 37.44
N MET A 276 -13.79 16.31 38.22
CA MET A 276 -13.15 15.10 37.69
C MET A 276 -14.06 14.38 36.68
N THR A 277 -15.33 14.22 37.01
CA THR A 277 -16.32 13.55 36.16
C THR A 277 -16.56 14.32 34.86
N LEU A 278 -16.69 15.65 34.93
CA LEU A 278 -16.95 16.50 33.77
C LEU A 278 -15.71 16.75 32.88
N PHE A 279 -14.49 16.52 33.38
CA PHE A 279 -13.26 16.77 32.62
C PHE A 279 -13.24 16.07 31.26
N ASN A 280 -13.55 14.77 31.24
CA ASN A 280 -13.52 13.97 30.02
C ASN A 280 -14.78 14.10 29.15
N VAL A 281 -15.94 14.43 29.75
CA VAL A 281 -17.25 14.42 29.08
C VAL A 281 -17.67 15.80 28.56
N VAL A 282 -17.31 16.87 29.26
CA VAL A 282 -17.75 18.25 28.95
C VAL A 282 -16.57 19.17 28.65
N PHE A 283 -15.54 19.20 29.49
CA PHE A 283 -14.47 20.20 29.35
C PHE A 283 -13.46 19.90 28.23
N THR A 284 -13.28 18.63 27.85
CA THR A 284 -12.25 18.22 26.87
C THR A 284 -12.75 17.20 25.82
N SER A 285 -14.07 17.09 25.64
CA SER A 285 -14.70 16.16 24.70
C SER A 285 -14.84 16.74 23.28
N ALA A 286 -15.06 18.05 23.15
CA ALA A 286 -15.31 18.71 21.85
C ALA A 286 -14.04 18.95 21.01
N THR A 287 -12.90 19.23 21.63
CA THR A 287 -11.63 19.55 20.93
C THR A 287 -11.07 18.42 20.03
N PRO A 288 -11.21 17.11 20.35
CA PRO A 288 -10.75 16.02 19.48
C PRO A 288 -11.74 15.55 18.40
N LEU A 289 -12.95 16.12 18.29
CA LEU A 289 -13.99 15.72 17.32
C LEU A 289 -13.86 16.47 15.98
#